data_AF-A0ABD5UFV2-F1
#
_entry.id   AF-A0ABD5UFV2-F1
#
_cell.length_a   1.000
_cell.length_b   1.000
_cell.length_c   1.000
_cell.angle_alpha   90.00
_cell.angle_beta   90.00
_cell.angle_gamma   90.00
#
_symmetry.space_group_name_H-M   'P 1'
#
loop_
_entity.id
_entity.type
_entity.pdbx_description
1 polymer ?
#
loop_
_entity_poly.entity_id
_entity_poly.type
_entity_poly.pdbx_seq_one_letter_code
_entity_poly.pdbx_strand_id
1 'polypeptide(L)'
;MGTRESKVKVVIEVPDSLVEQIRVAIESGEYDDAREFVTTAVENQLESGETNQQNAQTLEEAIATVGAEQSHEITAENESENGSDQKPQVDVQKAERESNPTGTSIGRRQYDEVETVPRPDTAQLDEGPLWGQYNRLFPVKLVVRCLANELERVEDERAESSQWINLPQFENHVAEIARTVGKKVASHDERQGRKRGEKLAAGLPTGEDAEKSMDRFQTHFVGRVEHGGNLTGAPPHLLLVNMQQEDGGTIGLTEAGREFASLENPLLDGGFDASNSLSRAERRFYVSHVRDVRPEEHEAMEKVAQAIEEGDDRPTSLTERVAYLNPNWSNSQAKTIRSGLTSRMYELGLVDRRRVGQRGTAYELTAEGDAFLNEGTVFAANN
;
A
#
# COMPACT_ATOMS: atom_id res chain seq x y z
N MET A 1 -42.33 -15.45 -5.36
CA MET A 1 -42.11 -14.45 -6.43
C MET A 1 -40.72 -14.73 -6.96
N GLY A 2 -40.60 -15.34 -8.15
CA GLY A 2 -39.30 -15.83 -8.64
C GLY A 2 -38.44 -14.67 -9.15
N THR A 3 -37.23 -14.54 -8.60
CA THR A 3 -36.18 -13.66 -9.11
C THR A 3 -35.82 -14.11 -10.53
N ARG A 4 -36.09 -13.26 -11.52
CA ARG A 4 -35.59 -13.46 -12.88
C ARG A 4 -34.09 -13.18 -12.87
N GLU A 5 -33.26 -14.19 -13.09
CA GLU A 5 -31.88 -13.99 -13.52
C GLU A 5 -31.89 -13.27 -14.87
N SER A 6 -31.59 -11.98 -14.88
CA SER A 6 -31.33 -11.25 -16.11
C SER A 6 -29.93 -11.61 -16.60
N LYS A 7 -29.83 -12.48 -17.61
CA LYS A 7 -28.57 -12.78 -18.29
C LYS A 7 -28.38 -11.81 -19.45
N VAL A 8 -27.40 -10.93 -19.33
CA VAL A 8 -26.95 -10.05 -20.43
C VAL A 8 -25.84 -10.77 -21.18
N LYS A 9 -25.97 -10.88 -22.50
CA LYS A 9 -24.93 -11.42 -23.38
C LYS A 9 -24.28 -10.26 -24.12
N VAL A 10 -23.03 -9.98 -23.78
CA VAL A 10 -22.21 -8.96 -24.47
C VAL A 10 -21.21 -9.69 -25.37
N VAL A 11 -21.08 -9.22 -26.61
CA VAL A 11 -20.04 -9.67 -27.55
C VAL A 11 -19.19 -8.44 -27.83
N ILE A 12 -17.90 -8.55 -27.53
CA ILE A 12 -16.91 -7.47 -27.65
C ILE A 12 -15.79 -7.97 -28.55
N GLU A 13 -15.45 -7.16 -29.56
CA GLU A 13 -14.26 -7.36 -30.37
C GLU A 13 -13.07 -6.71 -29.65
N VAL A 14 -12.04 -7.50 -29.40
CA VAL A 14 -10.82 -7.06 -28.72
C VAL A 14 -9.63 -7.18 -29.66
N PRO A 15 -8.63 -6.27 -29.58
CA PRO A 15 -7.41 -6.37 -30.37
C PRO A 15 -6.66 -7.69 -30.14
N ASP A 16 -5.94 -8.19 -31.15
CA ASP A 16 -5.17 -9.44 -31.06
C ASP A 16 -4.13 -9.40 -29.92
N SER A 17 -3.55 -8.23 -29.64
CA SER A 17 -2.64 -8.05 -28.49
C SER A 17 -3.30 -8.39 -27.16
N LEU A 18 -4.58 -8.06 -27.02
CA LEU A 18 -5.37 -8.28 -25.82
C LEU A 18 -5.84 -9.73 -25.72
N VAL A 19 -6.13 -10.38 -26.85
CA VAL A 19 -6.43 -11.83 -26.91
C VAL A 19 -5.24 -12.64 -26.41
N GLU A 20 -4.02 -12.29 -26.84
CA GLU A 20 -2.81 -12.98 -26.39
C GLU A 20 -2.55 -12.76 -24.90
N GLN A 21 -2.78 -11.56 -24.39
CA GLN A 21 -2.69 -11.28 -22.96
C GLN A 21 -3.72 -12.08 -22.12
N ILE A 22 -4.96 -12.20 -22.60
CA ILE A 22 -6.00 -13.01 -21.95
C ILE A 22 -5.59 -14.49 -21.95
N ARG A 23 -5.03 -15.00 -23.05
CA ARG A 23 -4.52 -16.37 -23.11
C ARG A 23 -3.41 -16.62 -22.10
N VAL A 24 -2.42 -15.73 -22.01
CA VAL A 24 -1.33 -15.85 -21.04
C VAL A 24 -1.86 -15.89 -19.60
N ALA A 25 -2.84 -15.04 -19.27
CA ALA A 25 -3.45 -15.02 -17.94
C ALA A 25 -4.17 -16.34 -17.61
N ILE A 26 -4.86 -16.95 -18.59
CA ILE A 26 -5.51 -18.27 -18.42
C ILE A 26 -4.47 -19.39 -18.31
N GLU A 27 -3.47 -19.40 -19.18
CA GLU A 27 -2.42 -20.43 -19.20
C GLU A 27 -1.54 -20.42 -17.95
N SER A 28 -1.36 -19.24 -17.33
CA SER A 28 -0.67 -19.09 -16.05
C SER A 28 -1.48 -19.57 -14.84
N GLY A 29 -2.77 -19.89 -15.04
CA GLY A 29 -3.69 -20.36 -14.00
C GLY A 29 -4.26 -19.25 -13.11
N GLU A 30 -4.16 -17.98 -13.52
CA GLU A 30 -4.75 -16.85 -12.81
C GLU A 30 -6.29 -16.80 -12.94
N TYR A 31 -6.78 -17.33 -14.06
CA TYR A 31 -8.19 -17.45 -14.43
C TYR A 31 -8.46 -18.79 -15.10
N ASP A 32 -9.63 -19.37 -14.85
CA ASP A 32 -10.05 -20.66 -15.41
C ASP A 32 -10.36 -20.55 -16.90
N ASP A 33 -10.97 -19.42 -17.32
CA ASP A 33 -11.30 -19.14 -18.71
C ASP A 33 -11.44 -17.63 -19.02
N ALA A 34 -11.61 -17.31 -20.30
CA ALA A 34 -11.75 -15.93 -20.77
C ALA A 34 -13.00 -15.23 -20.22
N ARG A 35 -14.03 -15.99 -19.82
CA ARG A 35 -15.25 -15.43 -19.24
C ARG A 35 -15.01 -15.02 -17.79
N GLU A 36 -14.32 -15.82 -17.00
CA GLU A 36 -13.92 -15.45 -15.63
C GLU A 36 -13.02 -14.22 -15.66
N PHE A 37 -12.07 -14.18 -16.59
CA PHE A 37 -11.19 -13.02 -16.81
C PHE A 37 -11.99 -11.73 -17.06
N VAL A 38 -12.88 -11.73 -18.06
CA VAL A 38 -13.67 -10.54 -18.42
C VAL A 38 -14.63 -10.14 -17.30
N THR A 39 -15.25 -11.12 -16.64
CA THR A 39 -16.17 -10.85 -15.52
C THR A 39 -15.44 -10.17 -14.38
N THR A 40 -14.25 -10.67 -14.02
CA THR A 40 -13.40 -10.10 -12.98
C THR A 40 -12.98 -8.66 -13.31
N ALA A 41 -12.57 -8.41 -14.55
CA ALA A 41 -12.18 -7.07 -14.98
C ALA A 41 -13.34 -6.06 -14.88
N VAL A 42 -14.55 -6.48 -15.26
CA VAL A 42 -15.75 -5.64 -15.18
C VAL A 42 -16.16 -5.37 -13.74
N GLU A 43 -16.14 -6.38 -12.86
CA GLU A 43 -16.44 -6.22 -11.43
C GLU A 43 -15.48 -5.23 -10.77
N ASN A 44 -14.17 -5.38 -11.01
CA ASN A 44 -13.16 -4.46 -10.51
C ASN A 44 -13.37 -3.02 -11.00
N GLN A 45 -13.82 -2.83 -12.25
CA GLN A 45 -14.13 -1.49 -12.78
C GLN A 45 -15.41 -0.90 -12.19
N LEU A 46 -16.44 -1.70 -11.94
CA LEU A 46 -17.70 -1.23 -11.36
C LEU A 46 -17.53 -0.80 -9.90
N GLU A 47 -16.71 -1.52 -9.14
CA GLU A 47 -16.32 -1.10 -7.78
C GLU A 47 -15.48 0.17 -7.78
N SER A 48 -14.71 0.40 -8.84
CA SER A 48 -13.88 1.60 -9.00
C SER A 48 -14.67 2.82 -9.51
N GLY A 49 -15.99 2.73 -9.75
CA GLY A 49 -16.71 3.81 -10.41
C GLY A 49 -18.24 3.80 -10.34
N GLU A 50 -18.78 4.43 -9.29
CA GLU A 50 -19.91 5.37 -9.45
C GLU A 50 -19.44 6.80 -9.79
N THR A 51 -18.14 7.03 -10.08
CA THR A 51 -17.64 8.38 -10.45
C THR A 51 -16.88 8.40 -11.78
N ASN A 52 -17.46 9.12 -12.74
CA ASN A 52 -16.92 9.65 -14.01
C ASN A 52 -16.43 8.67 -15.12
N GLN A 53 -17.24 8.60 -16.18
CA GLN A 53 -17.00 7.96 -17.49
C GLN A 53 -15.79 8.49 -18.30
N GLN A 54 -14.87 9.26 -17.72
CA GLN A 54 -13.68 9.78 -18.41
C GLN A 54 -12.36 9.14 -17.93
N ASN A 55 -12.35 8.39 -16.82
CA ASN A 55 -11.17 7.71 -16.27
C ASN A 55 -11.38 6.19 -16.11
N ALA A 56 -12.01 5.56 -17.10
CA ALA A 56 -12.08 4.09 -17.14
C ALA A 56 -10.68 3.50 -17.36
N GLN A 57 -10.22 2.64 -16.46
CA GLN A 57 -8.96 1.92 -16.69
C GLN A 57 -9.17 0.98 -17.89
N THR A 58 -8.18 0.91 -18.78
CA THR A 58 -8.30 0.02 -19.93
C THR A 58 -8.06 -1.42 -19.50
N LEU A 59 -8.65 -2.38 -20.22
CA LEU A 59 -8.49 -3.81 -19.97
C LEU A 59 -7.00 -4.24 -19.97
N GLU A 60 -6.14 -3.51 -20.69
CA GLU A 60 -4.68 -3.68 -20.69
C GLU A 60 -4.03 -3.31 -19.34
N GLU A 61 -4.58 -2.38 -18.57
CA GLU A 61 -4.02 -1.90 -17.30
C GLU A 61 -4.35 -2.84 -16.13
N ALA A 62 -5.53 -3.47 -16.17
CA ALA A 62 -5.88 -4.57 -15.27
C ALA A 62 -4.93 -5.76 -15.50
N ILE A 63 -4.57 -6.03 -16.76
CA ILE A 63 -3.65 -7.12 -17.11
C ILE A 63 -2.20 -6.79 -16.76
N ALA A 64 -1.71 -5.57 -16.98
CA ALA A 64 -0.35 -5.18 -16.61
C ALA A 64 -0.09 -5.29 -15.09
N THR A 65 -1.15 -5.13 -14.28
CA THR A 65 -1.09 -5.31 -12.83
C THR A 65 -1.01 -6.78 -12.42
N VAL A 66 -1.34 -7.73 -13.31
CA VAL A 66 -1.28 -9.17 -13.02
C VAL A 66 -0.11 -9.84 -13.77
N GLY A 67 0.02 -9.64 -15.09
CA GLY A 67 1.01 -10.28 -15.97
C GLY A 67 2.49 -9.89 -15.80
N ALA A 68 2.84 -8.94 -14.94
CA ALA A 68 4.25 -8.59 -14.66
C ALA A 68 5.00 -9.63 -13.79
N GLU A 69 4.46 -10.84 -13.60
CA GLU A 69 5.06 -11.91 -12.81
C GLU A 69 5.95 -12.89 -13.61
N GLN A 70 6.04 -12.83 -14.95
CA GLN A 70 6.67 -13.94 -15.70
C GLN A 70 7.61 -13.64 -16.90
N SER A 71 8.06 -12.42 -17.19
CA SER A 71 8.99 -12.21 -18.34
C SER A 71 10.28 -11.44 -18.03
N HIS A 72 11.35 -12.17 -17.73
CA HIS A 72 12.59 -12.26 -18.55
C HIS A 72 13.84 -12.60 -17.72
N GLU A 73 14.50 -13.68 -18.13
CA GLU A 73 15.89 -13.99 -17.83
C GLU A 73 16.64 -14.19 -19.16
N ILE A 74 17.95 -13.85 -19.15
CA ILE A 74 19.03 -14.10 -20.13
C ILE A 74 19.11 -13.09 -21.31
N THR A 75 20.07 -12.17 -21.34
CA THR A 75 21.48 -12.45 -21.71
C THR A 75 22.46 -11.40 -21.13
N ALA A 76 23.61 -11.90 -20.67
CA ALA A 76 24.81 -11.12 -20.39
C ALA A 76 25.82 -11.36 -21.51
N GLU A 77 26.59 -10.34 -21.89
CA GLU A 77 28.05 -10.44 -22.13
C GLU A 77 28.69 -9.05 -22.31
N ASN A 78 29.64 -8.78 -21.40
CA ASN A 78 30.92 -8.04 -21.47
C ASN A 78 31.07 -6.76 -22.32
N GLU A 79 31.61 -5.71 -21.66
CA GLU A 79 32.98 -5.24 -21.94
C GLU A 79 33.54 -4.37 -20.78
N SER A 80 34.81 -4.62 -20.46
CA SER A 80 35.65 -3.91 -19.49
C SER A 80 36.18 -2.59 -20.07
N GLU A 81 36.47 -1.60 -19.21
CA GLU A 81 37.85 -1.13 -18.92
C GLU A 81 37.93 0.22 -18.18
N ASN A 82 38.81 0.22 -17.15
CA ASN A 82 39.75 1.25 -16.71
C ASN A 82 39.31 2.65 -16.20
N GLY A 83 39.88 3.03 -15.04
CA GLY A 83 40.25 4.44 -14.77
C GLY A 83 40.29 4.92 -13.31
N SER A 84 41.34 4.54 -12.58
CA SER A 84 42.09 5.27 -11.52
C SER A 84 41.48 6.43 -10.69
N ASP A 85 41.67 6.29 -9.36
CA ASP A 85 42.16 7.27 -8.36
C ASP A 85 41.66 8.73 -8.36
N GLN A 86 41.06 9.15 -7.23
CA GLN A 86 41.72 10.01 -6.21
C GLN A 86 40.73 10.43 -5.11
N LYS A 87 41.12 10.20 -3.85
CA LYS A 87 40.51 10.80 -2.66
C LYS A 87 40.87 12.28 -2.56
N PRO A 88 39.96 13.10 -2.01
CA PRO A 88 40.40 14.09 -1.02
C PRO A 88 39.65 13.95 0.31
N GLN A 89 40.42 13.94 1.40
CA GLN A 89 39.95 14.21 2.75
C GLN A 89 39.45 15.65 2.85
N VAL A 90 38.26 15.88 3.42
CA VAL A 90 37.84 17.19 3.93
C VAL A 90 37.11 17.03 5.27
N ASP A 91 37.70 17.69 6.27
CA ASP A 91 37.23 18.13 7.58
C ASP A 91 36.01 17.50 8.25
N VAL A 92 36.32 16.74 9.30
CA VAL A 92 35.41 16.26 10.35
C VAL A 92 35.21 17.39 11.37
N GLN A 93 34.30 18.34 11.09
CA GLN A 93 33.64 19.17 12.14
C GLN A 93 32.52 20.13 11.66
N LYS A 94 31.93 19.90 10.48
CA LYS A 94 30.75 20.67 10.00
C LYS A 94 29.62 19.79 9.45
N ALA A 95 29.59 18.52 9.82
CA ALA A 95 28.79 17.46 9.19
C ALA A 95 27.42 17.18 9.87
N GLU A 96 26.96 18.00 10.83
CA GLU A 96 25.72 17.70 11.57
C GLU A 96 24.55 18.67 11.27
N ARG A 97 24.63 19.53 10.25
CA ARG A 97 23.49 20.41 9.89
C ARG A 97 23.13 20.51 8.41
N GLU A 98 23.87 19.89 7.50
CA GLU A 98 23.58 19.97 6.06
C GLU A 98 23.84 18.63 5.37
N SER A 99 22.95 17.66 5.58
CA SER A 99 22.89 16.46 4.73
C SER A 99 21.43 16.05 4.51
N ASN A 100 20.68 16.90 3.82
CA ASN A 100 19.46 16.47 3.14
C ASN A 100 19.54 17.00 1.69
N PRO A 101 20.04 16.21 0.72
CA PRO A 101 20.26 16.66 -0.66
C PRO A 101 18.98 16.70 -1.49
N THR A 102 17.84 16.95 -0.86
CA THR A 102 16.56 17.22 -1.52
C THR A 102 15.84 18.22 -0.61
N GLY A 103 15.37 19.35 -1.13
CA GLY A 103 14.58 20.36 -0.40
C GLY A 103 13.20 19.86 0.04
N THR A 104 13.09 18.57 0.36
CA THR A 104 11.90 17.82 0.71
C THR A 104 12.07 17.40 2.16
N SER A 105 11.71 18.27 3.10
CA SER A 105 11.89 17.98 4.52
C SER A 105 10.87 16.93 4.99
N ILE A 106 11.16 15.65 4.75
CA ILE A 106 10.39 14.49 5.25
C ILE A 106 10.96 13.89 6.55
N GLY A 107 12.07 14.43 7.05
CA GLY A 107 12.73 13.96 8.26
C GLY A 107 11.83 14.08 9.49
N ARG A 108 12.07 13.21 10.48
CA ARG A 108 11.37 13.21 11.76
C ARG A 108 11.57 14.53 12.50
N ARG A 109 10.48 15.08 13.04
CA ARG A 109 10.48 16.23 13.97
C ARG A 109 9.79 15.83 15.27
N GLN A 110 9.73 16.76 16.22
CA GLN A 110 8.87 16.64 17.38
C GLN A 110 7.51 17.20 17.01
N TYR A 111 6.46 16.39 17.16
CA TYR A 111 5.11 16.79 16.78
C TYR A 111 4.22 17.03 18.00
N ASP A 112 4.79 17.17 19.21
CA ASP A 112 4.02 17.31 20.45
C ASP A 112 3.10 18.54 20.46
N GLU A 113 3.48 19.59 19.72
CA GLU A 113 2.73 20.85 19.59
C GLU A 113 1.72 20.83 18.43
N VAL A 114 1.87 19.89 17.47
CA VAL A 114 0.96 19.78 16.32
C VAL A 114 -0.44 19.44 16.79
N GLU A 115 -1.37 20.37 16.61
CA GLU A 115 -2.77 20.15 16.95
C GLU A 115 -3.42 19.05 16.08
N THR A 116 -4.31 18.27 16.69
CA THR A 116 -4.98 17.13 16.05
C THR A 116 -6.48 17.34 15.92
N VAL A 117 -7.06 16.69 14.91
CA VAL A 117 -8.49 16.65 14.65
C VAL A 117 -9.13 15.38 15.24
N PRO A 118 -10.46 15.36 15.46
CA PRO A 118 -11.18 14.14 15.84
C PRO A 118 -11.05 13.03 14.79
N ARG A 119 -11.20 11.78 15.22
CA ARG A 119 -11.29 10.62 14.29
C ARG A 119 -12.49 10.78 13.34
N PRO A 120 -12.42 10.27 12.10
CA PRO A 120 -13.58 10.23 11.22
C PRO A 120 -14.70 9.38 11.84
N ASP A 121 -15.94 9.68 11.48
CA ASP A 121 -17.06 8.83 11.85
C ASP A 121 -16.96 7.52 11.07
N THR A 122 -17.06 6.39 11.76
CA THR A 122 -16.99 5.06 11.13
C THR A 122 -18.09 4.84 10.11
N ALA A 123 -19.22 5.56 10.20
CA ALA A 123 -20.28 5.52 9.19
C ALA A 123 -19.86 6.11 7.83
N GLN A 124 -18.75 6.85 7.79
CA GLN A 124 -18.17 7.39 6.54
C GLN A 124 -17.16 6.43 5.90
N LEU A 125 -16.91 5.27 6.49
CA LEU A 125 -15.88 4.31 6.08
C LEU A 125 -16.51 2.99 5.64
N ASP A 126 -15.79 2.26 4.80
CA ASP A 126 -16.23 0.92 4.40
C ASP A 126 -16.18 -0.06 5.60
N GLU A 127 -17.20 -0.92 5.67
CA GLU A 127 -17.29 -2.00 6.64
C GLU A 127 -16.33 -3.16 6.29
N GLY A 128 -15.89 -3.90 7.30
CA GLY A 128 -15.02 -5.07 7.13
C GLY A 128 -13.52 -4.75 7.09
N PRO A 129 -12.68 -5.70 6.64
CA PRO A 129 -11.24 -5.50 6.58
C PRO A 129 -10.87 -4.42 5.57
N LEU A 130 -9.67 -3.88 5.70
CA LEU A 130 -9.17 -2.84 4.80
C LEU A 130 -9.14 -3.36 3.37
N TRP A 131 -9.57 -2.51 2.45
CA TRP A 131 -9.60 -2.82 1.03
C TRP A 131 -8.25 -3.35 0.52
N GLY A 132 -8.32 -4.29 -0.42
CA GLY A 132 -7.15 -5.05 -0.86
C GLY A 132 -6.09 -4.20 -1.55
N GLN A 133 -6.45 -3.03 -2.09
CA GLN A 133 -5.51 -2.13 -2.74
C GLN A 133 -4.76 -1.22 -1.75
N TYR A 134 -5.19 -1.15 -0.48
CA TYR A 134 -4.41 -0.59 0.63
C TYR A 134 -3.36 -1.60 1.10
N ASN A 135 -2.58 -2.13 0.16
CA ASN A 135 -1.75 -3.32 0.35
C ASN A 135 -0.42 -3.08 1.07
N ARG A 136 -0.07 -1.82 1.38
CA ARG A 136 1.18 -1.43 2.05
C ARG A 136 0.94 -0.35 3.08
N LEU A 137 1.81 -0.30 4.08
CA LEU A 137 1.76 0.57 5.24
C LEU A 137 2.83 1.67 5.18
N PHE A 138 3.98 1.41 4.55
CA PHE A 138 4.99 2.45 4.38
C PHE A 138 4.49 3.69 3.60
N PRO A 139 3.70 3.57 2.51
CA PRO A 139 3.06 4.73 1.88
C PRO A 139 2.19 5.54 2.85
N VAL A 140 1.44 4.88 3.73
CA VAL A 140 0.64 5.54 4.78
C VAL A 140 1.53 6.31 5.74
N LYS A 141 2.63 5.69 6.21
CA LYS A 141 3.62 6.33 7.06
C LYS A 141 4.19 7.60 6.41
N LEU A 142 4.55 7.52 5.13
CA LEU A 142 5.06 8.67 4.38
C LEU A 142 4.03 9.81 4.36
N VAL A 143 2.77 9.50 4.07
CA VAL A 143 1.69 10.50 4.02
C VAL A 143 1.48 11.18 5.36
N VAL A 144 1.33 10.42 6.45
CA VAL A 144 1.12 11.03 7.78
C VAL A 144 2.34 11.83 8.24
N ARG A 145 3.56 11.41 7.87
CA ARG A 145 4.78 12.16 8.16
C ARG A 145 4.85 13.48 7.40
N CYS A 146 4.44 13.49 6.14
CA CYS A 146 4.36 14.72 5.35
C CYS A 146 3.30 15.67 5.92
N LEU A 147 2.12 15.15 6.28
CA LEU A 147 1.06 15.96 6.88
C LEU A 147 1.49 16.58 8.21
N ALA A 148 2.20 15.82 9.06
CA ALA A 148 2.73 16.32 10.33
C ALA A 148 3.73 17.47 10.13
N ASN A 149 4.62 17.33 9.15
CA ASN A 149 5.60 18.36 8.82
C ASN A 149 4.94 19.62 8.21
N GLU A 150 3.83 19.48 7.49
CA GLU A 150 3.09 20.64 6.97
C GLU A 150 2.33 21.38 8.07
N LEU A 151 1.68 20.67 8.99
CA LEU A 151 0.96 21.27 10.11
C LEU A 151 1.91 22.03 11.05
N GLU A 152 3.06 21.44 11.40
CA GLU A 152 4.07 22.13 12.22
C GLU A 152 4.63 23.39 11.55
N ARG A 153 4.85 23.36 10.22
CA ARG A 153 5.30 24.55 9.49
C ARG A 153 4.24 25.66 9.46
N VAL A 154 2.96 25.31 9.34
CA VAL A 154 1.87 26.29 9.33
C VAL A 154 1.74 26.99 10.68
N GLU A 155 1.97 26.25 11.77
CA GLU A 155 2.00 26.81 13.13
C GLU A 155 3.13 27.85 13.30
N ASP A 156 4.31 27.58 12.75
CA ASP A 156 5.43 28.54 12.75
C ASP A 156 5.15 29.80 11.90
N GLU A 157 4.47 29.65 10.76
CA GLU A 157 4.26 30.73 9.78
C GLU A 157 3.02 31.61 10.09
N ARG A 158 2.03 31.12 10.83
CA ARG A 158 0.77 31.83 11.12
C ARG A 158 0.62 32.14 12.60
N ALA A 159 0.12 33.35 12.91
CA ALA A 159 -0.27 33.70 14.29
C ALA A 159 -1.52 32.92 14.79
N GLU A 160 -2.20 32.19 13.91
CA GLU A 160 -3.32 31.30 14.21
C GLU A 160 -2.97 29.89 13.72
N SER A 161 -2.83 28.96 14.68
CA SER A 161 -2.69 27.53 14.45
C SER A 161 -3.90 27.00 13.65
N SER A 162 -3.66 26.17 12.64
CA SER A 162 -4.72 25.51 11.87
C SER A 162 -4.48 24.01 11.84
N GLN A 163 -5.46 23.26 12.34
CA GLN A 163 -5.45 21.79 12.39
C GLN A 163 -5.71 21.13 11.02
N TRP A 164 -5.99 21.94 10.00
CA TRP A 164 -6.50 21.53 8.70
C TRP A 164 -5.63 22.07 7.57
N ILE A 165 -5.24 21.19 6.65
CA ILE A 165 -4.53 21.54 5.41
C ILE A 165 -5.50 21.39 4.23
N ASN A 166 -5.35 22.23 3.21
CA ASN A 166 -6.09 22.09 1.96
C ASN A 166 -5.71 20.78 1.25
N LEU A 167 -6.68 19.88 1.10
CA LEU A 167 -6.46 18.51 0.62
C LEU A 167 -5.90 18.49 -0.82
N PRO A 168 -6.45 19.23 -1.82
CA PRO A 168 -5.88 19.22 -3.17
C PRO A 168 -4.42 19.71 -3.26
N GLN A 169 -4.04 20.69 -2.45
CA GLN A 169 -2.64 21.15 -2.38
C GLN A 169 -1.74 20.08 -1.76
N PHE A 170 -2.19 19.48 -0.65
CA PHE A 170 -1.47 18.42 0.05
C PHE A 170 -1.29 17.19 -0.84
N GLU A 171 -2.35 16.70 -1.48
CA GLU A 171 -2.35 15.53 -2.37
C GLU A 171 -1.29 15.64 -3.47
N ASN A 172 -1.21 16.79 -4.14
CA ASN A 172 -0.23 17.01 -5.20
C ASN A 172 1.20 17.03 -4.65
N HIS A 173 1.41 17.77 -3.55
CA HIS A 173 2.71 17.87 -2.93
C HIS A 173 3.21 16.49 -2.45
N VAL A 174 2.39 15.77 -1.69
CA VAL A 174 2.79 14.47 -1.12
C VAL A 174 3.00 13.40 -2.20
N ALA A 175 2.28 13.46 -3.33
CA ALA A 175 2.50 12.56 -4.46
C ALA A 175 3.87 12.77 -5.13
N GLU A 176 4.32 14.02 -5.28
CA GLU A 176 5.66 14.34 -5.81
C GLU A 176 6.77 13.85 -4.85
N ILE A 177 6.57 14.03 -3.55
CA ILE A 177 7.46 13.49 -2.51
C ILE A 177 7.51 11.97 -2.60
N ALA A 178 6.36 11.31 -2.62
CA ALA A 178 6.24 9.86 -2.68
C ALA A 178 6.89 9.29 -3.94
N ARG A 179 6.81 9.99 -5.07
CA ARG A 179 7.51 9.59 -6.31
C ARG A 179 9.01 9.69 -6.16
N THR A 180 9.49 10.79 -5.59
CA THR A 180 10.92 10.99 -5.35
C THR A 180 11.49 9.92 -4.42
N VAL A 181 10.81 9.66 -3.30
CA VAL A 181 11.18 8.59 -2.36
C VAL A 181 11.08 7.23 -3.05
N GLY A 182 9.97 6.96 -3.74
CA GLY A 182 9.71 5.70 -4.43
C GLY A 182 10.78 5.35 -5.46
N LYS A 183 11.23 6.31 -6.28
CA LYS A 183 12.32 6.07 -7.24
C LYS A 183 13.64 5.73 -6.54
N LYS A 184 13.97 6.39 -5.44
CA LYS A 184 15.20 6.10 -4.68
C LYS A 184 15.15 4.71 -4.03
N VAL A 185 14.03 4.35 -3.41
CA VAL A 185 13.82 3.02 -2.82
C VAL A 185 13.79 1.94 -3.89
N ALA A 186 13.13 2.16 -5.03
CA ALA A 186 13.08 1.20 -6.14
C ALA A 186 14.48 0.91 -6.70
N SER A 187 15.33 1.93 -6.86
CA SER A 187 16.72 1.71 -7.27
C SER A 187 17.50 0.89 -6.23
N HIS A 188 17.19 1.01 -4.94
CA HIS A 188 17.78 0.14 -3.92
C HIS A 188 17.24 -1.29 -4.00
N ASP A 189 15.92 -1.45 -4.19
CA ASP A 189 15.29 -2.76 -4.39
C ASP A 189 15.96 -3.53 -5.55
N GLU A 190 16.23 -2.85 -6.67
CA GLU A 190 16.92 -3.39 -7.83
C GLU A 190 18.35 -3.83 -7.50
N ARG A 191 19.11 -3.00 -6.79
CA ARG A 191 20.49 -3.34 -6.36
C ARG A 191 20.53 -4.54 -5.41
N GLN A 192 19.49 -4.73 -4.60
CA GLN A 192 19.35 -5.87 -3.69
C GLN A 192 18.70 -7.09 -4.35
N GLY A 193 18.30 -7.00 -5.63
CA GLY A 193 17.65 -8.10 -6.34
C GLY A 193 16.29 -8.50 -5.75
N ARG A 194 15.60 -7.58 -5.07
CA ARG A 194 14.30 -7.85 -4.45
C ARG A 194 13.25 -8.17 -5.50
N LYS A 195 12.50 -9.25 -5.26
CA LYS A 195 11.41 -9.67 -6.16
C LYS A 195 10.17 -8.80 -5.92
N ARG A 196 9.25 -8.82 -6.88
CA ARG A 196 8.02 -7.99 -6.89
C ARG A 196 7.28 -7.93 -5.56
N GLY A 197 7.10 -9.08 -4.88
CA GLY A 197 6.41 -9.17 -3.59
C GLY A 197 7.20 -8.62 -2.39
N GLU A 198 8.52 -8.49 -2.53
CA GLU A 198 9.49 -8.13 -1.49
C GLU A 198 9.98 -6.68 -1.61
N LYS A 199 9.61 -5.98 -2.71
CA LYS A 199 10.01 -4.60 -2.99
C LYS A 199 9.50 -3.66 -1.91
N LEU A 200 10.40 -2.87 -1.33
CA LEU A 200 10.07 -1.84 -0.35
C LEU A 200 9.38 -0.64 -1.01
N ALA A 201 9.64 -0.38 -2.29
CA ALA A 201 8.98 0.68 -3.04
C ALA A 201 7.54 0.36 -3.46
N ALA A 202 7.03 -0.84 -3.14
CA ALA A 202 5.66 -1.23 -3.47
C ALA A 202 4.66 -0.24 -2.85
N GLY A 203 3.64 0.14 -3.64
CA GLY A 203 2.65 1.15 -3.26
C GLY A 203 3.08 2.60 -3.51
N LEU A 204 4.37 2.87 -3.77
CA LEU A 204 4.83 4.21 -4.16
C LEU A 204 4.71 4.43 -5.68
N PRO A 205 4.59 5.69 -6.13
CA PRO A 205 4.39 6.01 -7.54
C PRO A 205 5.70 5.92 -8.35
N THR A 206 6.16 4.69 -8.60
CA THR A 206 7.41 4.38 -9.33
C THR A 206 7.21 4.06 -10.81
N GLY A 207 5.97 4.11 -11.30
CA GLY A 207 5.63 3.80 -12.69
C GLY A 207 6.32 4.72 -13.71
N GLU A 208 6.42 4.24 -14.95
CA GLU A 208 6.88 5.02 -16.10
C GLU A 208 5.93 6.18 -16.38
N ASP A 209 4.63 5.89 -16.46
CA ASP A 209 3.57 6.90 -16.45
C ASP A 209 3.48 7.54 -15.07
N ALA A 210 4.10 8.71 -14.94
CA ALA A 210 4.20 9.44 -13.69
C ALA A 210 2.81 9.81 -13.17
N GLU A 211 1.98 10.39 -14.03
CA GLU A 211 0.66 10.93 -13.69
C GLU A 211 -0.26 9.82 -13.18
N LYS A 212 -0.40 8.73 -13.94
CA LYS A 212 -1.24 7.59 -13.50
C LYS A 212 -0.73 6.95 -12.21
N SER A 213 0.59 6.83 -12.05
CA SER A 213 1.15 6.25 -10.83
C SER A 213 0.89 7.12 -9.60
N MET A 214 0.96 8.45 -9.75
CA MET A 214 0.69 9.42 -8.69
C MET A 214 -0.80 9.48 -8.35
N ASP A 215 -1.70 9.46 -9.34
CA ASP A 215 -3.15 9.43 -9.10
C ASP A 215 -3.57 8.16 -8.33
N ARG A 216 -3.00 7.00 -8.67
CA ARG A 216 -3.21 5.76 -7.90
C ARG A 216 -2.70 5.89 -6.46
N PHE A 217 -1.53 6.49 -6.27
CA PHE A 217 -0.99 6.73 -4.94
C PHE A 217 -1.89 7.67 -4.13
N GLN A 218 -2.38 8.76 -4.72
CA GLN A 218 -3.30 9.69 -4.08
C GLN A 218 -4.58 8.98 -3.68
N THR A 219 -5.20 8.25 -4.60
CA THR A 219 -6.45 7.52 -4.36
C THR A 219 -6.32 6.49 -3.22
N HIS A 220 -5.22 5.72 -3.19
CA HIS A 220 -5.09 4.62 -2.22
C HIS A 220 -4.45 5.03 -0.89
N PHE A 221 -3.50 5.94 -0.91
CA PHE A 221 -2.62 6.21 0.22
C PHE A 221 -2.71 7.63 0.76
N VAL A 222 -3.39 8.54 0.07
CA VAL A 222 -3.79 9.84 0.64
C VAL A 222 -5.27 9.78 1.03
N GLY A 223 -6.13 9.44 0.06
CA GLY A 223 -7.58 9.35 0.23
C GLY A 223 -8.32 10.58 -0.29
N ARG A 224 -9.64 10.48 -0.36
CA ARG A 224 -10.53 11.55 -0.86
C ARG A 224 -11.79 11.64 -0.01
N VAL A 225 -12.46 12.79 -0.07
CA VAL A 225 -13.84 12.94 0.39
C VAL A 225 -14.78 12.79 -0.80
N GLU A 226 -15.64 11.79 -0.76
CA GLU A 226 -16.59 11.51 -1.84
C GLU A 226 -17.87 12.34 -1.76
N HIS A 227 -18.62 12.35 -2.85
CA HIS A 227 -19.93 12.97 -2.91
C HIS A 227 -20.93 12.21 -2.01
N GLY A 228 -21.15 12.73 -0.79
CA GLY A 228 -21.93 12.06 0.25
C GLY A 228 -21.24 12.05 1.62
N GLY A 229 -19.96 12.44 1.67
CA GLY A 229 -19.19 12.53 2.89
C GLY A 229 -18.45 11.23 3.26
N ASN A 230 -18.53 10.20 2.43
CA ASN A 230 -17.72 8.99 2.59
C ASN A 230 -16.24 9.31 2.36
N LEU A 231 -15.36 8.63 3.09
CA LEU A 231 -13.92 8.83 3.01
C LEU A 231 -13.27 7.59 2.40
N THR A 232 -12.41 7.80 1.41
CA THR A 232 -11.60 6.73 0.79
C THR A 232 -10.13 6.90 1.14
N GLY A 233 -9.32 5.86 0.86
CA GLY A 233 -7.89 5.83 1.15
C GLY A 233 -7.54 5.15 2.46
N ALA A 234 -6.32 4.61 2.53
CA ALA A 234 -5.83 3.89 3.69
C ALA A 234 -5.72 4.75 4.97
N PRO A 235 -5.21 6.00 4.94
CA PRO A 235 -5.08 6.78 6.18
C PRO A 235 -6.40 7.04 6.94
N PRO A 236 -7.52 7.46 6.29
CA PRO A 236 -8.78 7.64 7.00
C PRO A 236 -9.40 6.29 7.44
N HIS A 237 -9.26 5.22 6.65
CA HIS A 237 -9.70 3.88 7.07
C HIS A 237 -8.91 3.32 8.26
N LEU A 238 -7.68 3.79 8.45
CA LEU A 238 -6.87 3.53 9.63
C LEU A 238 -7.10 4.56 10.75
N LEU A 239 -8.05 5.49 10.62
CA LEU A 239 -8.32 6.57 11.58
C LEU A 239 -7.08 7.41 11.95
N LEU A 240 -6.09 7.48 11.06
CA LEU A 240 -4.87 8.28 11.27
C LEU A 240 -5.06 9.73 10.80
N VAL A 241 -5.99 9.96 9.90
CA VAL A 241 -6.39 11.28 9.44
C VAL A 241 -7.90 11.39 9.47
N ASN A 242 -8.40 12.63 9.45
CA ASN A 242 -9.78 12.93 9.13
C ASN A 242 -9.81 13.94 7.98
N MET A 243 -10.91 13.97 7.24
CA MET A 243 -11.10 14.85 6.10
C MET A 243 -12.50 15.45 6.12
N GLN A 244 -12.63 16.67 5.60
CA GLN A 244 -13.90 17.37 5.54
C GLN A 244 -14.12 17.96 4.15
N GLN A 245 -15.38 17.98 3.71
CA GLN A 245 -15.81 18.61 2.46
C GLN A 245 -15.97 20.13 2.67
N GLU A 246 -14.91 20.82 3.04
CA GLU A 246 -14.88 22.30 3.13
C GLU A 246 -13.87 22.84 2.09
N ASP A 247 -14.25 23.87 1.33
CA ASP A 247 -13.39 24.57 0.36
C ASP A 247 -12.55 23.66 -0.58
N GLY A 248 -13.18 22.62 -1.13
CA GLY A 248 -12.54 21.66 -2.04
C GLY A 248 -11.88 20.47 -1.34
N GLY A 249 -11.99 20.39 -0.01
CA GLY A 249 -11.47 19.31 0.81
C GLY A 249 -10.39 19.82 1.77
N THR A 250 -10.46 19.41 3.03
CA THR A 250 -9.39 19.59 4.01
C THR A 250 -9.01 18.26 4.65
N ILE A 251 -7.78 18.18 5.15
CA ILE A 251 -7.23 17.00 5.83
C ILE A 251 -6.49 17.42 7.10
N GLY A 252 -6.66 16.65 8.18
CA GLY A 252 -5.99 16.86 9.45
C GLY A 252 -5.52 15.54 10.07
N LEU A 253 -4.50 15.61 10.92
CA LEU A 253 -4.01 14.45 11.67
C LEU A 253 -4.87 14.16 12.89
N THR A 254 -5.21 12.89 13.10
CA THR A 254 -5.74 12.47 14.40
C THR A 254 -4.60 12.28 15.40
N GLU A 255 -4.94 12.11 16.67
CA GLU A 255 -3.97 11.73 17.72
C GLU A 255 -3.13 10.50 17.32
N ALA A 256 -3.79 9.46 16.80
CA ALA A 256 -3.12 8.25 16.35
C ALA A 256 -2.23 8.50 15.12
N GLY A 257 -2.65 9.38 14.20
CA GLY A 257 -1.82 9.81 13.08
C GLY A 257 -0.55 10.53 13.52
N ARG A 258 -0.67 11.42 14.50
CA ARG A 258 0.46 12.16 15.09
C ARG A 258 1.43 11.22 15.82
N GLU A 259 0.91 10.28 16.61
CA GLU A 259 1.73 9.24 17.24
C GLU A 259 2.46 8.42 16.18
N PHE A 260 1.75 7.91 15.17
CA PHE A 260 2.35 7.12 14.12
C PHE A 260 3.40 7.91 13.34
N ALA A 261 3.14 9.18 13.01
CA ALA A 261 4.09 10.08 12.37
C ALA A 261 5.36 10.27 13.21
N SER A 262 5.23 10.35 14.54
CA SER A 262 6.35 10.53 15.49
C SER A 262 7.30 9.34 15.57
N LEU A 263 6.86 8.12 15.24
CA LEU A 263 7.72 6.93 15.27
C LEU A 263 8.87 7.01 14.27
N GLU A 264 10.02 6.45 14.61
CA GLU A 264 11.14 6.30 13.68
C GLU A 264 10.80 5.37 12.52
N ASN A 265 11.11 5.79 11.30
CA ASN A 265 10.98 4.96 10.11
C ASN A 265 12.36 4.63 9.53
N PRO A 266 12.65 3.34 9.22
CA PRO A 266 13.96 2.96 8.70
C PRO A 266 14.32 3.64 7.37
N LEU A 267 13.36 3.81 6.47
CA LEU A 267 13.60 4.41 5.15
C LEU A 267 13.65 5.93 5.18
N LEU A 268 12.79 6.58 5.97
CA LEU A 268 12.73 8.05 6.03
C LEU A 268 13.82 8.66 6.91
N ASP A 269 14.16 7.96 8.01
CA ASP A 269 15.08 8.49 9.03
C ASP A 269 16.44 7.78 8.99
N GLY A 270 16.47 6.48 8.64
CA GLY A 270 17.70 5.67 8.57
C GLY A 270 18.39 5.63 7.20
N GLY A 271 17.66 5.96 6.13
CA GLY A 271 18.18 5.99 4.75
C GLY A 271 17.55 4.94 3.83
N PHE A 272 17.65 5.18 2.52
CA PHE A 272 17.01 4.32 1.50
C PHE A 272 17.69 2.96 1.29
N ASP A 273 18.77 2.67 2.03
CA ASP A 273 19.44 1.37 2.08
C ASP A 273 18.96 0.47 3.22
N ALA A 274 17.98 0.92 4.01
CA ALA A 274 17.37 0.10 5.04
C ALA A 274 16.75 -1.19 4.47
N SER A 275 16.88 -2.28 5.21
CA SER A 275 16.37 -3.59 4.77
C SER A 275 14.86 -3.79 4.98
N ASN A 276 14.21 -2.87 5.70
CA ASN A 276 12.80 -2.95 6.08
C ASN A 276 12.11 -1.62 5.83
N SER A 277 10.84 -1.63 5.43
CA SER A 277 10.05 -0.41 5.23
C SER A 277 9.43 0.14 6.52
N LEU A 278 9.23 -0.72 7.53
CA LEU A 278 8.73 -0.35 8.85
C LEU A 278 9.67 -0.82 9.97
N SER A 279 9.83 0.02 10.99
CA SER A 279 10.51 -0.29 12.25
C SER A 279 9.67 -1.21 13.14
N ARG A 280 10.29 -1.83 14.14
CA ARG A 280 9.57 -2.65 15.13
C ARG A 280 8.56 -1.84 15.94
N ALA A 281 8.78 -0.54 16.12
CA ALA A 281 7.83 0.34 16.83
C ALA A 281 6.60 0.61 15.95
N GLU A 282 6.79 0.89 14.66
CA GLU A 282 5.70 1.11 13.70
C GLU A 282 4.81 -0.12 13.53
N ARG A 283 5.43 -1.32 13.42
CA ARG A 283 4.67 -2.59 13.33
C ARG A 283 3.85 -2.85 14.59
N ARG A 284 4.44 -2.60 15.78
CA ARG A 284 3.75 -2.70 17.07
C ARG A 284 2.55 -1.78 17.15
N PHE A 285 2.77 -0.50 16.81
CA PHE A 285 1.72 0.50 16.77
C PHE A 285 0.59 0.02 15.87
N TYR A 286 0.88 -0.37 14.63
CA TYR A 286 -0.14 -0.78 13.67
C TYR A 286 -0.99 -1.93 14.21
N VAL A 287 -0.37 -3.03 14.67
CA VAL A 287 -1.11 -4.21 15.12
C VAL A 287 -1.99 -3.87 16.32
N SER A 288 -1.46 -3.14 17.32
CA SER A 288 -2.28 -2.71 18.46
C SER A 288 -3.41 -1.77 18.03
N HIS A 289 -3.12 -0.84 17.12
CA HIS A 289 -4.08 0.14 16.66
C HIS A 289 -5.24 -0.51 15.92
N VAL A 290 -4.98 -1.37 14.93
CA VAL A 290 -6.07 -2.05 14.20
C VAL A 290 -6.86 -3.01 15.09
N ARG A 291 -6.22 -3.67 16.07
CA ARG A 291 -6.96 -4.46 17.06
C ARG A 291 -8.01 -3.62 17.79
N ASP A 292 -7.64 -2.40 18.17
CA ASP A 292 -8.45 -1.55 19.04
C ASP A 292 -9.47 -0.71 18.26
N VAL A 293 -9.18 -0.36 17.00
CA VAL A 293 -10.05 0.55 16.21
C VAL A 293 -10.60 0.00 14.89
N ARG A 294 -10.07 -1.11 14.39
CA ARG A 294 -10.50 -1.81 13.15
C ARG A 294 -10.46 -3.33 13.35
N PRO A 295 -11.24 -3.87 14.31
CA PRO A 295 -11.18 -5.28 14.69
C PRO A 295 -11.39 -6.22 13.50
N GLU A 296 -12.17 -5.83 12.48
CA GLU A 296 -12.40 -6.63 11.27
C GLU A 296 -11.12 -6.85 10.45
N GLU A 297 -10.22 -5.87 10.41
CA GLU A 297 -8.90 -6.04 9.78
C GLU A 297 -8.01 -6.96 10.62
N HIS A 298 -8.03 -6.81 11.94
CA HIS A 298 -7.26 -7.65 12.85
C HIS A 298 -7.72 -9.12 12.77
N GLU A 299 -9.02 -9.37 12.85
CA GLU A 299 -9.64 -10.69 12.71
C GLU A 299 -9.32 -11.30 11.34
N ALA A 300 -9.34 -10.50 10.26
CA ALA A 300 -8.96 -10.99 8.94
C ALA A 300 -7.48 -11.43 8.88
N MET A 301 -6.57 -10.68 9.52
CA MET A 301 -5.16 -11.08 9.66
C MET A 301 -5.02 -12.37 10.49
N GLU A 302 -5.75 -12.51 11.60
CA GLU A 302 -5.75 -13.74 12.42
C GLU A 302 -6.25 -14.94 11.61
N LYS A 303 -7.30 -14.77 10.80
CA LYS A 303 -7.84 -15.84 9.95
C LYS A 303 -6.86 -16.29 8.87
N VAL A 304 -6.13 -15.35 8.27
CA VAL A 304 -5.06 -15.68 7.32
C VAL A 304 -3.91 -16.39 8.05
N ALA A 305 -3.50 -15.93 9.22
CA ALA A 305 -2.45 -16.58 10.00
C ALA A 305 -2.82 -18.02 10.39
N GLN A 306 -4.04 -18.20 10.92
CA GLN A 306 -4.59 -19.51 11.25
C GLN A 306 -4.65 -20.44 10.03
N ALA A 307 -5.06 -19.93 8.87
CA ALA A 307 -5.09 -20.72 7.64
C ALA A 307 -3.68 -21.21 7.23
N ILE A 308 -2.67 -20.35 7.34
CA ILE A 308 -1.27 -20.72 7.06
C ILE A 308 -0.80 -21.80 8.04
N GLU A 309 -1.10 -21.67 9.33
CA GLU A 309 -0.78 -22.67 10.37
C GLU A 309 -1.46 -24.03 10.09
N GLU A 310 -2.71 -24.02 9.62
CA GLU A 310 -3.48 -25.21 9.23
C GLU A 310 -2.99 -25.85 7.91
N GLY A 311 -2.05 -25.21 7.19
CA GLY A 311 -1.45 -25.71 5.96
C GLY A 311 -2.06 -25.15 4.67
N ASP A 312 -3.03 -24.23 4.75
CA ASP A 312 -3.54 -23.46 3.62
C ASP A 312 -2.55 -22.35 3.23
N ASP A 313 -1.34 -22.74 2.81
CA ASP A 313 -0.18 -21.86 2.62
C ASP A 313 -0.06 -21.25 1.21
N ARG A 314 -1.11 -21.33 0.39
CA ARG A 314 -1.09 -20.95 -1.03
C ARG A 314 -2.09 -19.84 -1.37
N PRO A 315 -1.82 -19.05 -2.44
CA PRO A 315 -2.76 -18.07 -2.98
C PRO A 315 -4.21 -18.57 -3.11
N THR A 316 -4.43 -19.73 -3.73
CA THR A 316 -5.77 -20.26 -3.99
C THR A 316 -6.47 -20.67 -2.70
N SER A 317 -5.84 -21.49 -1.86
CA SER A 317 -6.43 -21.93 -0.59
C SER A 317 -6.67 -20.76 0.37
N LEU A 318 -5.76 -19.79 0.45
CA LEU A 318 -6.00 -18.57 1.24
C LEU A 318 -7.16 -17.73 0.69
N THR A 319 -7.38 -17.71 -0.62
CA THR A 319 -8.52 -16.99 -1.21
C THR A 319 -9.83 -17.62 -0.75
N GLU A 320 -9.92 -18.94 -0.76
CA GLU A 320 -11.08 -19.68 -0.24
C GLU A 320 -11.32 -19.38 1.25
N ARG A 321 -10.25 -19.32 2.05
CA ARG A 321 -10.32 -18.97 3.47
C ARG A 321 -10.79 -17.54 3.70
N VAL A 322 -10.30 -16.58 2.92
CA VAL A 322 -10.69 -15.17 2.99
C VAL A 322 -12.14 -14.96 2.53
N ALA A 323 -12.64 -15.74 1.56
CA ALA A 323 -14.03 -15.64 1.11
C ALA A 323 -15.06 -15.92 2.21
N TYR A 324 -14.68 -16.65 3.27
CA TYR A 324 -15.56 -16.87 4.43
C TYR A 324 -15.77 -15.64 5.31
N LEU A 325 -14.92 -14.61 5.20
CA LEU A 325 -15.09 -13.36 5.95
C LEU A 325 -16.35 -12.60 5.50
N ASN A 326 -16.69 -12.69 4.22
CA ASN A 326 -17.92 -12.14 3.69
C ASN A 326 -18.47 -13.02 2.55
N PRO A 327 -19.58 -13.75 2.78
CA PRO A 327 -20.12 -14.69 1.80
C PRO A 327 -20.71 -13.99 0.55
N ASN A 328 -20.84 -12.66 0.57
CA ASN A 328 -21.30 -11.90 -0.58
C ASN A 328 -20.14 -11.50 -1.52
N TRP A 329 -18.89 -11.75 -1.14
CA TRP A 329 -17.77 -11.47 -2.02
C TRP A 329 -17.74 -12.41 -3.21
N SER A 330 -17.54 -11.85 -4.39
CA SER A 330 -17.11 -12.59 -5.56
C SER A 330 -15.70 -13.16 -5.35
N ASN A 331 -15.31 -14.12 -6.20
CA ASN A 331 -13.96 -14.68 -6.18
C ASN A 331 -12.89 -13.58 -6.41
N SER A 332 -13.19 -12.60 -7.27
CA SER A 332 -12.30 -11.47 -7.57
C SER A 332 -12.10 -10.56 -6.36
N GLN A 333 -13.17 -10.25 -5.62
CA GLN A 333 -13.11 -9.50 -4.37
C GLN A 333 -12.28 -10.24 -3.31
N ALA A 334 -12.54 -11.54 -3.10
CA ALA A 334 -11.77 -12.36 -2.16
C ALA A 334 -10.27 -12.43 -2.53
N LYS A 335 -9.93 -12.58 -3.82
CA LYS A 335 -8.55 -12.54 -4.32
C LYS A 335 -7.89 -11.20 -3.99
N THR A 336 -8.61 -10.09 -4.18
CA THR A 336 -8.13 -8.73 -3.91
C THR A 336 -7.86 -8.51 -2.43
N ILE A 337 -8.82 -8.86 -1.55
CA ILE A 337 -8.65 -8.77 -0.09
C ILE A 337 -7.49 -9.63 0.39
N ARG A 338 -7.40 -10.89 -0.07
CA ARG A 338 -6.29 -11.80 0.29
C ARG A 338 -4.94 -11.23 -0.13
N SER A 339 -4.83 -10.64 -1.31
CA SER A 339 -3.60 -10.00 -1.79
C SER A 339 -3.19 -8.83 -0.87
N GLY A 340 -4.15 -7.97 -0.51
CA GLY A 340 -3.94 -6.87 0.44
C GLY A 340 -3.46 -7.35 1.81
N LEU A 341 -4.19 -8.31 2.42
CA LEU A 341 -3.85 -8.88 3.73
C LEU A 341 -2.45 -9.50 3.74
N THR A 342 -2.16 -10.41 2.81
CA THR A 342 -0.84 -11.07 2.74
C THR A 342 0.30 -10.11 2.40
N SER A 343 -0.01 -8.97 1.78
CA SER A 343 0.94 -7.89 1.51
C SER A 343 1.23 -7.04 2.74
N ARG A 344 0.20 -6.67 3.50
CA ARG A 344 0.35 -5.96 4.79
C ARG A 344 1.00 -6.83 5.85
N MET A 345 0.57 -8.08 5.98
CA MET A 345 1.16 -9.05 6.93
C MET A 345 2.64 -9.33 6.64
N TYR A 346 3.04 -9.34 5.36
CA TYR A 346 4.46 -9.42 4.99
C TYR A 346 5.25 -8.19 5.47
N GLU A 347 4.70 -7.00 5.27
CA GLU A 347 5.35 -5.76 5.70
C GLU A 347 5.44 -5.61 7.23
N LEU A 348 4.43 -6.12 7.93
CA LEU A 348 4.42 -6.26 9.38
C LEU A 348 5.41 -7.32 9.89
N GLY A 349 5.96 -8.14 8.99
CA GLY A 349 6.83 -9.25 9.32
C GLY A 349 6.12 -10.39 10.04
N LEU A 350 4.80 -10.55 9.85
CA LEU A 350 4.01 -11.67 10.38
C LEU A 350 4.06 -12.88 9.45
N VAL A 351 4.23 -12.64 8.15
CA VAL A 351 4.23 -13.68 7.11
C VAL A 351 5.45 -13.47 6.22
N ASP A 352 6.15 -14.55 5.89
CA ASP A 352 7.16 -14.56 4.85
C ASP A 352 6.65 -15.28 3.58
N ARG A 353 7.39 -15.12 2.48
CA ARG A 353 7.07 -15.69 1.17
C ARG A 353 8.22 -16.55 0.69
N ARG A 354 7.92 -17.79 0.34
CA ARG A 354 8.89 -18.72 -0.27
C ARG A 354 8.42 -19.18 -1.64
N ARG A 355 9.35 -19.24 -2.60
CA ARG A 355 9.07 -19.82 -3.92
C ARG A 355 9.15 -21.35 -3.84
N VAL A 356 8.11 -22.04 -4.29
CA VAL A 356 8.06 -23.51 -4.24
C VAL A 356 8.05 -24.07 -5.66
N GLY A 357 9.25 -24.14 -6.25
CA GLY A 357 9.47 -24.63 -7.61
C GLY A 357 8.65 -23.85 -8.66
N GLN A 358 8.00 -24.59 -9.55
CA GLN A 358 7.07 -24.05 -10.56
C GLN A 358 5.66 -23.81 -10.00
N ARG A 359 5.37 -24.24 -8.76
CA ARG A 359 4.03 -24.13 -8.14
C ARG A 359 3.73 -22.75 -7.54
N GLY A 360 4.57 -21.76 -7.85
CA GLY A 360 4.39 -20.37 -7.38
C GLY A 360 4.85 -20.13 -5.94
N THR A 361 4.16 -19.20 -5.28
CA THR A 361 4.49 -18.69 -3.94
C THR A 361 3.79 -19.50 -2.85
N ALA A 362 4.48 -19.77 -1.76
CA ALA A 362 3.89 -20.15 -0.47
C ALA A 362 4.05 -19.00 0.52
N TYR A 363 3.18 -19.02 1.52
CA TYR A 363 3.29 -18.19 2.70
C TYR A 363 3.76 -19.05 3.88
N GLU A 364 4.48 -18.45 4.82
CA GLU A 364 4.82 -19.09 6.09
C GLU A 364 4.73 -18.05 7.21
N LEU A 365 4.32 -18.48 8.39
CA LEU A 365 4.36 -17.61 9.56
C LEU A 365 5.81 -17.39 9.98
N THR A 366 6.12 -16.15 10.31
CA THR A 366 7.36 -15.81 11.02
C THR A 366 7.19 -16.09 12.52
N ALA A 367 8.26 -15.96 13.29
CA ALA A 367 8.15 -16.04 14.75
C ALA A 367 7.19 -14.97 15.31
N GLU A 368 7.17 -13.76 14.72
CA GLU A 368 6.22 -12.71 15.06
C GLU A 368 4.78 -13.06 14.63
N GLY A 369 4.60 -13.75 13.51
CA GLY A 369 3.30 -14.27 13.06
C GLY A 369 2.74 -15.35 13.99
N ASP A 370 3.59 -16.28 14.44
CA ASP A 370 3.21 -17.30 15.41
C ASP A 370 2.82 -16.68 16.76
N ALA A 371 3.58 -15.68 17.23
CA ALA A 371 3.26 -14.95 18.46
C ALA A 371 1.94 -14.15 18.33
N PHE A 372 1.70 -13.55 17.15
CA PHE A 372 0.45 -12.87 16.83
C PHE A 372 -0.76 -13.80 16.97
N LEU A 373 -0.67 -15.00 16.40
CA LEU A 373 -1.78 -15.96 16.43
C LEU A 373 -2.01 -16.54 17.83
N ASN A 374 -0.95 -16.84 18.58
CA ASN A 374 -1.05 -17.63 19.81
C ASN A 374 -1.19 -16.81 21.11
N GLU A 375 -0.61 -15.62 21.18
CA GLU A 375 -0.49 -14.88 22.43
C GLU A 375 -1.39 -13.64 22.49
N GLY A 376 -2.07 -13.29 21.39
CA GLY A 376 -2.76 -11.99 21.25
C GLY A 376 -1.84 -10.79 21.49
N THR A 377 -0.53 -11.03 21.51
CA THR A 377 0.51 -10.10 21.93
C THR A 377 1.67 -10.22 20.95
N VAL A 378 1.63 -9.43 19.88
CA VAL A 378 2.80 -9.35 18.99
C VAL A 378 3.88 -8.53 19.68
N PHE A 379 5.13 -8.98 19.54
CA PHE A 379 6.34 -8.25 19.95
C PHE A 379 6.70 -8.25 21.44
N ALA A 380 6.37 -9.31 22.19
CA ALA A 380 6.89 -9.50 23.54
C ALA A 380 8.44 -9.54 23.58
N ALA A 381 8.98 -8.76 24.53
CA ALA A 381 10.35 -8.72 25.07
C ALA A 381 11.53 -9.07 24.15
N ASN A 382 12.25 -8.05 23.69
CA ASN A 382 13.70 -7.98 23.89
C ASN A 382 14.03 -6.51 24.19
N ASN A 383 14.26 -6.23 25.48
CA ASN A 383 14.85 -4.98 25.97
C ASN A 383 16.32 -4.89 25.59
#